data_AF-A0A7K3XMB9-F1
#
_entry.id   AF-A0A7K3XMB9-F1
#
_cell.length_a   1.000
_cell.length_b   1.000
_cell.length_c   1.000
_cell.angle_alpha   90.00
_cell.angle_beta   90.00
_cell.angle_gamma   90.00
#
_symmetry.space_group_name_H-M   'P 1'
#
loop_
_entity.id
_entity.type
_entity.pdbx_description
1 polymer ?
#
loop_
_entity_poly.entity_id
_entity_poly.type
_entity_poly.pdbx_seq_one_letter_code
_entity_poly.pdbx_strand_id
1 'polypeptide(L)' 'MTTYRKIAWSIAILIWISNFIILIIALTGIIPDNPFKKYGFIIGMGLITITGLMRIEYRKQKKQELLT' A
#
# COMPACT_ATOMS: atom_id res chain seq x y z
N MET A 1 -22.96 5.29 -1.98
CA MET A 1 -21.48 5.40 -2.09
C MET A 1 -21.13 6.15 -3.36
N THR A 2 -20.59 7.36 -3.26
CA THR A 2 -20.27 8.22 -4.40
C THR A 2 -19.16 7.58 -5.27
N THR A 3 -19.30 7.65 -6.60
CA THR A 3 -18.39 7.03 -7.59
C THR A 3 -16.92 7.39 -7.35
N TYR A 4 -16.65 8.61 -6.90
CA TYR A 4 -15.32 9.13 -6.56
C TYR A 4 -14.59 8.32 -5.48
N ARG A 5 -15.31 7.85 -4.45
CA ARG A 5 -14.73 7.08 -3.36
C ARG A 5 -14.26 5.70 -3.84
N LYS A 6 -15.01 5.05 -4.74
CA LYS A 6 -14.60 3.76 -5.32
C LYS A 6 -13.33 3.90 -6.16
N ILE A 7 -13.25 4.96 -6.96
CA ILE A 7 -12.06 5.25 -7.78
C ILE A 7 -10.82 5.50 -6.91
N ALA A 8 -10.96 6.28 -5.83
CA ALA A 8 -9.87 6.53 -4.89
C ALA A 8 -9.31 5.24 -4.27
N TRP A 9 -10.19 4.31 -3.89
CA TRP A 9 -9.79 3.00 -3.37
C TRP A 9 -9.07 2.14 -4.43
N SER A 10 -9.56 2.11 -5.67
CA SER A 10 -8.89 1.40 -6.76
C SER A 10 -7.48 1.95 -7.02
N ILE A 11 -7.32 3.29 -7.04
CA ILE A 11 -6.00 3.93 -7.21
C ILE A 11 -5.08 3.57 -6.05
N ALA A 12 -5.59 3.62 -4.82
CA ALA A 12 -4.80 3.28 -3.64
C ALA A 12 -4.33 1.82 -3.65
N ILE A 13 -5.16 0.88 -4.13
CA ILE A 13 -4.78 -0.53 -4.30
C ILE A 13 -3.70 -0.68 -5.36
N LEU A 14 -3.81 0.01 -6.50
CA LEU A 14 -2.79 -0.01 -7.55
C LEU A 14 -1.44 0.50 -7.04
N ILE A 15 -1.43 1.63 -6.34
CA ILE A 15 -0.21 2.20 -5.73
C ILE A 15 0.40 1.20 -4.73
N TRP A 16 -0.44 0.53 -3.93
CA TRP A 16 0.01 -0.46 -2.96
C TRP A 16 0.69 -1.67 -3.64
N ILE A 17 0.08 -2.21 -4.71
CA ILE A 17 0.64 -3.34 -5.47
C ILE A 17 1.97 -2.93 -6.11
N SER A 18 2.07 -1.75 -6.73
CA SER A 18 3.32 -1.26 -7.30
C SER A 18 4.42 -1.14 -6.23
N ASN A 19 4.09 -0.62 -5.05
CA ASN A 19 5.05 -0.51 -3.95
C ASN A 19 5.50 -1.90 -3.43
N PHE A 20 4.58 -2.88 -3.43
CA PHE A 20 4.91 -4.26 -3.06
C PHE A 20 5.90 -4.91 -4.03
N ILE A 21 5.71 -4.70 -5.34
CA ILE A 21 6.63 -5.19 -6.37
C ILE A 21 8.01 -4.55 -6.21
N ILE A 22 8.09 -3.23 -6.01
CA ILE A 22 9.35 -2.52 -5.78
C ILE A 22 10.06 -3.05 -4.53
N LEU A 23 9.32 -3.34 -3.46
CA LEU A 23 9.87 -3.93 -2.25
C LEU A 23 10.45 -5.32 -2.50
N ILE A 24 9.75 -6.18 -3.25
CA ILE A 24 10.25 -7.51 -3.61
C ILE A 24 11.56 -7.37 -4.39
N ILE A 25 11.61 -6.48 -5.38
CA ILE A 25 12.81 -6.25 -6.21
C ILE A 25 13.97 -5.70 -5.35
N ALA A 26 13.67 -4.80 -4.41
CA ALA A 26 14.64 -4.26 -3.46
C ALA A 26 15.23 -5.33 -2.52
N LEU A 27 14.39 -6.27 -2.04
CA LEU A 27 14.81 -7.31 -1.10
C LEU A 27 15.53 -8.48 -1.77
N THR A 28 15.00 -8.97 -2.89
CA THR A 28 15.56 -10.16 -3.56
C THR A 28 16.84 -9.84 -4.32
N GLY A 29 17.10 -8.57 -4.64
CA GLY A 29 18.34 -8.15 -5.29
C GLY A 29 18.58 -8.83 -6.64
N ILE A 30 17.51 -9.27 -7.31
CA ILE A 30 17.53 -9.97 -8.62
C ILE A 30 18.22 -9.13 -9.70
N ILE A 31 18.16 -7.81 -9.57
CA ILE A 31 18.83 -6.86 -10.46
C ILE A 31 20.20 -6.53 -9.87
N PRO A 32 21.32 -6.88 -10.55
CA PRO A 32 22.64 -6.40 -10.16
C PRO A 32 22.68 -4.87 -10.27
N ASP A 33 23.24 -4.22 -9.24
CA ASP A 33 23.28 -2.76 -9.08
C ASP A 33 21.91 -2.07 -8.91
N ASN A 34 21.00 -2.72 -8.17
CA ASN A 34 19.70 -2.13 -7.84
C ASN A 34 19.84 -0.96 -6.82
N PRO A 35 19.51 0.30 -7.19
CA PRO A 35 19.57 1.43 -6.27
C PRO A 35 18.60 1.29 -5.10
N PHE A 36 17.51 0.53 -5.27
CA PHE A 36 16.52 0.28 -4.23
C PHE A 36 16.99 -0.72 -3.16
N LYS A 37 18.05 -1.49 -3.41
CA LYS A 37 18.58 -2.48 -2.46
C LYS A 37 19.02 -1.84 -1.14
N LYS A 38 19.62 -0.64 -1.20
CA LYS A 38 20.04 0.13 -0.02
C LYS A 38 18.85 0.71 0.76
N TYR A 39 17.72 0.94 0.09
CA TYR A 39 16.53 1.55 0.67
C TYR A 39 15.41 0.54 0.98
N GLY A 40 15.64 -0.76 0.80
CA GLY A 40 14.63 -1.80 0.98
C GLY A 40 13.92 -1.75 2.34
N PHE A 41 14.64 -1.40 3.41
CA PHE A 41 14.05 -1.22 4.74
C PHE A 41 13.07 -0.05 4.80
N ILE A 42 13.43 1.10 4.21
CA ILE A 42 12.59 2.30 4.16
C ILE A 42 11.35 2.06 3.27
N ILE A 43 11.54 1.38 2.13
CA ILE A 43 10.45 1.00 1.22
C ILE A 43 9.50 0.04 1.95
N GLY A 44 10.02 -0.90 2.73
CA GLY A 44 9.24 -1.83 3.54
C GLY A 44 8.42 -1.11 4.62
N MET A 45 9.02 -0.15 5.32
CA MET A 45 8.30 0.70 6.27
C MET A 45 7.21 1.54 5.61
N GLY A 46 7.46 2.06 4.40
CA GLY A 46 6.47 2.75 3.60
C GLY A 46 5.27 1.85 3.28
N LEU A 47 5.51 0.61 2.86
CA LEU A 47 4.47 -0.37 2.60
C LEU A 47 3.65 -0.69 3.86
N ILE A 48 4.31 -0.95 5.00
CA ILE A 48 3.64 -1.23 6.27
C ILE A 48 2.75 -0.05 6.68
N THR A 49 3.26 1.17 6.55
CA THR A 49 2.54 2.41 6.89
C THR A 49 1.30 2.59 6.02
N ILE A 50 1.43 2.44 4.69
CA ILE A 50 0.29 2.55 3.76
C ILE A 50 -0.76 1.47 4.08
N THR A 51 -0.32 0.23 4.33
CA THR A 51 -1.21 -0.88 4.70
C THR A 51 -1.98 -0.57 5.99
N GLY A 52 -1.29 -0.03 7.00
CA GLY A 52 -1.88 0.38 8.27
C GLY A 52 -2.95 1.45 8.09
N LEU A 53 -2.66 2.49 7.31
CA LEU A 53 -3.63 3.55 6.99
C LEU A 53 -4.85 3.02 6.25
N MET A 54 -4.64 2.16 5.25
CA MET A 54 -5.72 1.53 4.50
C MET A 54 -6.63 0.70 5.41
N ARG A 55 -6.04 -0.03 6.37
CA ARG A 55 -6.77 -0.84 7.35
C ARG A 55 -7.59 0.01 8.32
N ILE A 56 -7.06 1.15 8.77
CA ILE A 56 -7.78 2.08 9.63
C ILE A 56 -9.02 2.61 8.90
N GLU A 57 -8.85 3.04 7.66
CA GLU A 57 -9.94 3.61 6.86
C GLU A 57 -11.02 2.57 6.54
N TYR A 58 -10.62 1.33 6.22
CA TYR A 58 -11.56 0.21 6.06
C TYR A 58 -12.35 -0.07 7.34
N ARG A 59 -11.68 -0.10 8.51
CA ARG A 59 -12.36 -0.32 9.80
C ARG A 59 -13.32 0.81 10.15
N LYS A 60 -12.97 2.07 9.85
CA LYS A 60 -13.87 3.22 10.03
C LYS A 60 -15.15 3.08 9.21
N GLN A 61 -15.01 2.71 7.94
CA GLN A 61 -16.16 2.51 7.05
C GLN A 61 -17.04 1.35 7.51
N LYS A 62 -16.43 0.20 7.86
CA LYS A 62 -17.16 -0.95 8.41
C LYS A 62 -17.89 -0.61 9.71
N LYS A 63 -17.27 0.19 10.58
CA LYS A 63 -17.91 0.66 11.83
C LYS A 63 -19.11 1.56 11.56
N GLN A 64 -19.07 2.40 10.53
CA GLN A 64 -20.20 3.24 10.13
C GLN A 64 -21.37 2.41 9.61
N GLU A 65 -21.11 1.37 8.81
CA GLU A 65 -22.14 0.46 8.29
C GLU A 65 -22.83 -0.35 9.39
N LEU A 66 -22.16 -0.64 10.51
CA LEU A 66 -22.74 -1.35 11.66
C LEU A 66 -23.58 -0.47 12.60
N LEU A 67 -23.50 0.86 12.44
CA LEU A 67 -24.20 1.85 13.28
C LEU A 67 -25.40 2.50 12.57
N THR A 68 -25.70 2.06 11.34
CA THR A 68 -26.84 2.46 10.50
C THR A 68 -27.72 1.26 10.20
#